data_AF-A0A935IR64-F1
#
_entry.id   AF-A0A935IR64-F1
#
_cell.length_a   1.000
_cell.length_b   1.000
_cell.length_c   1.000
_cell.angle_alpha   90.00
_cell.angle_beta   90.00
_cell.angle_gamma   90.00
#
_symmetry.space_group_name_H-M   'P 1'
#
loop_
_entity.id
_entity.type
_entity.pdbx_description
1 polymer ?
#
loop_
_entity_poly.entity_id
_entity_poly.type
_entity_poly.pdbx_seq_one_letter_code
_entity_poly.pdbx_strand_id
1 'polypeptide(L)' 'MQKSTIIDALNEFPKKFNLDEFLERLIVIEKIDEGIEEAKAGKTVSHDKVKKLVAKWHK' A
#
# COMPACT_ATOMS: atom_id res chain seq x y z
N MET A 1 -7.14 -2.00 8.50
CA MET A 1 -7.39 -0.55 8.58
C MET A 1 -8.18 -0.17 9.84
N GLN A 2 -7.85 0.95 10.49
CA GLN A 2 -8.61 1.49 11.63
C GLN A 2 -9.41 2.73 11.23
N LYS A 3 -10.50 3.02 11.96
CA LYS A 3 -11.34 4.20 11.72
C LYS A 3 -10.57 5.52 11.85
N SER A 4 -9.63 5.60 12.79
CA SER A 4 -8.74 6.76 12.97
C SER A 4 -7.97 7.08 11.69
N THR A 5 -7.37 6.07 11.05
CA THR A 5 -6.64 6.22 9.79
C THR A 5 -7.48 6.84 8.68
N ILE A 6 -8.77 6.48 8.59
CA ILE A 6 -9.70 7.04 7.60
C ILE A 6 -9.97 8.52 7.91
N ILE A 7 -10.17 8.86 9.18
CA ILE A 7 -10.39 10.24 9.63
C ILE A 7 -9.15 11.10 9.39
N ASP A 8 -7.97 10.57 9.68
CA ASP A 8 -6.69 11.25 9.45
C ASP A 8 -6.47 11.50 7.94
N ALA A 9 -6.73 10.48 7.11
CA ALA A 9 -6.68 10.64 5.66
C ALA A 9 -7.68 11.68 5.15
N LEU A 10 -8.90 11.74 5.71
CA LEU A 10 -9.88 12.78 5.36
C LEU A 10 -9.41 14.19 5.76
N ASN A 11 -8.73 14.32 6.91
CA ASN A 11 -8.21 15.60 7.37
C ASN A 11 -7.07 16.14 6.50
N GLU A 12 -6.32 15.26 5.83
CA GLU A 12 -5.26 15.65 4.88
C GLU A 12 -5.83 16.13 3.53
N PHE A 13 -7.07 15.77 3.21
CA PHE A 13 -7.68 16.10 1.92
C PHE A 13 -8.29 17.52 1.92
N PRO A 14 -8.34 18.18 0.74
CA PRO A 14 -9.00 19.47 0.61
C PRO A 14 -10.51 19.33 0.88
N LYS A 15 -11.19 20.44 1.20
CA LYS A 15 -12.65 20.47 1.46
C LYS A 15 -13.51 19.90 0.32
N LYS A 16 -12.99 19.87 -0.90
CA LYS A 16 -13.62 19.26 -2.08
C LYS A 16 -12.56 18.43 -2.79
N PHE A 17 -12.83 17.14 -2.96
CA PHE A 17 -11.95 16.17 -3.60
C PHE A 17 -12.76 15.17 -4.41
N ASN A 18 -12.09 14.39 -5.26
CA ASN A 18 -12.72 13.27 -5.95
C ASN A 18 -12.72 12.04 -5.02
N LEU A 19 -13.88 11.40 -4.87
CA LEU A 19 -14.02 10.16 -4.09
C LEU A 19 -13.05 9.07 -4.56
N ASP A 20 -12.82 8.94 -5.87
CA ASP A 20 -11.92 7.92 -6.42
C ASP A 20 -10.48 8.10 -5.91
N GLU A 21 -9.98 9.34 -5.87
CA GLU A 21 -8.65 9.69 -5.37
C GLU A 21 -8.51 9.36 -3.87
N PHE A 22 -9.56 9.60 -3.10
CA PHE A 22 -9.59 9.24 -1.68
C PHE A 22 -9.58 7.72 -1.48
N LEU A 23 -10.35 6.97 -2.28
CA LEU A 23 -10.34 5.51 -2.23
C LEU A 23 -8.96 4.95 -2.62
N GLU A 24 -8.32 5.49 -3.66
CA GLU A 24 -6.95 5.12 -4.02
C GLU A 24 -5.96 5.34 -2.88
N ARG A 25 -6.04 6.48 -2.20
CA ARG A 25 -5.22 6.76 -1.01
C ARG A 25 -5.42 5.72 0.08
N LEU A 26 -6.67 5.36 0.38
CA LEU A 26 -6.98 4.36 1.40
C LEU A 26 -6.44 2.97 1.03
N ILE A 27 -6.56 2.56 -0.24
CA ILE A 27 -6.00 1.29 -0.75
C ILE A 27 -4.48 1.26 -0.59
N VAL A 28 -3.79 2.36 -0.87
CA VAL A 28 -2.33 2.43 -0.70
C VAL A 28 -1.94 2.29 0.77
N ILE A 29 -2.64 2.97 1.68
CA ILE A 29 -2.38 2.86 3.12
C ILE A 29 -2.57 1.41 3.59
N GLU A 30 -3.66 0.76 3.18
CA GLU A 30 -3.93 -0.64 3.52
C GLU A 30 -2.82 -1.58 3.04
N LYS A 31 -2.38 -1.44 1.79
CA LYS A 31 -1.29 -2.25 1.24
C LYS A 31 0.04 -2.05 1.96
N ILE A 32 0.31 -0.83 2.42
CA ILE A 32 1.53 -0.54 3.20
C ILE A 32 1.46 -1.26 4.55
N ASP A 33 0.34 -1.15 5.26
CA ASP A 33 0.14 -1.83 6.54
C ASP A 33 0.28 -3.35 6.39
N GLU A 34 -0.36 -3.94 5.37
CA GLU A 34 -0.21 -5.36 5.03
C GLU A 34 1.24 -5.73 4.75
N GLY A 35 1.94 -4.95 3.92
CA GLY A 35 3.35 -5.18 3.60
C GLY A 35 4.27 -5.12 4.82
N ILE A 36 3.98 -4.25 5.79
CA ILE A 36 4.73 -4.16 7.05
C ILE A 36 4.50 -5.43 7.89
N GLU A 37 3.27 -5.90 8.01
CA GLU A 37 2.97 -7.13 8.75
C GLU A 37 3.56 -8.37 8.07
N GLU A 38 3.54 -8.44 6.74
CA GLU A 38 4.22 -9.49 5.98
C GLU A 38 5.73 -9.48 6.20
N ALA A 39 6.35 -8.29 6.22
CA ALA A 39 7.77 -8.14 6.50
C ALA A 39 8.13 -8.62 7.92
N LYS A 40 7.34 -8.24 8.93
CA LYS A 40 7.50 -8.72 10.31
C LYS A 40 7.33 -10.25 10.42
N ALA A 41 6.40 -10.82 9.66
CA ALA A 41 6.19 -12.26 9.57
C ALA A 41 7.27 -13.01 8.76
N GLY A 42 8.29 -12.31 8.25
CA GLY A 42 9.37 -12.90 7.46
C GLY A 42 8.95 -13.29 6.04
N LYS A 43 7.78 -12.86 5.56
CA LYS A 43 7.28 -13.11 4.20
C LYS A 43 7.95 -12.17 3.19
N THR A 44 9.27 -12.04 3.26
CA THR A 44 10.05 -11.22 2.34
C THR A 44 10.78 -12.10 1.32
N VAL A 45 11.21 -11.46 0.23
CA VAL A 45 11.99 -12.11 -0.83
C VAL A 45 13.33 -11.41 -0.93
N SER A 46 14.41 -12.19 -1.06
CA SER A 46 15.74 -11.61 -1.25
C SER A 46 15.83 -10.86 -2.58
N HIS A 47 16.72 -9.88 -2.62
CA HIS A 47 16.94 -9.07 -3.82
C HIS A 47 17.28 -9.92 -5.06
N ASP A 48 18.12 -10.95 -4.92
CA ASP A 48 18.45 -11.89 -6.01
C ASP A 48 17.24 -12.67 -6.52
N LYS A 49 16.33 -13.07 -5.61
CA LYS A 49 15.11 -13.78 -5.98
C LYS A 49 14.15 -12.85 -6.73
N VAL A 50 14.02 -11.60 -6.29
CA VAL A 50 13.21 -10.58 -6.97
C VAL A 50 13.71 -10.33 -8.39
N LYS A 51 15.03 -10.15 -8.60
CA LYS A 51 15.62 -9.98 -9.94
C LYS A 51 15.21 -11.09 -10.91
N LYS A 52 15.21 -12.34 -10.44
CA LYS A 52 14.79 -13.51 -11.25
C LYS A 52 13.28 -13.54 -11.53
N LEU A 53 12.46 -13.05 -10.60
CA LEU A 53 11.01 -12.99 -10.77
C LEU A 53 10.62 -11.94 -11.80
N VAL A 54 11.13 -10.71 -11.66
CA VAL A 54 10.78 -9.59 -12.55
C VAL A 54 11.35 -9.77 -13.96
N ALA A 55 12.47 -10.48 -14.13
CA ALA A 55 13.00 -10.83 -15.44
C ALA A 55 12.00 -11.62 -16.31
N LYS A 56 11.04 -12.32 -15.69
CA LYS A 56 9.98 -13.07 -16.40
C LYS A 56 8.84 -12.19 -16.90
N TRP A 57 8.77 -10.93 -16.46
CA TRP A 57 7.71 -9.99 -16.84
C TRP A 57 8.02 -9.23 -18.13
N HIS A 58 9.29 -9.22 -18.53
CA HIS A 58 9.69 -8.79 -19.86
C HIS A 58 9.40 -9.92 -20.85
N LYS A 59 8.22 -9.87 -21.47
CA LYS A 59 7.86 -10.68 -22.63
C LYS A 59 7.41 -9.77 -23.77
#